data_AF-A0A961T176-F1
#
_entry.id   AF-A0A961T176-F1
#
_cell.length_a   1.000
_cell.length_b   1.000
_cell.length_c   1.000
_cell.angle_alpha   90.00
_cell.angle_beta   90.00
_cell.angle_gamma   90.00
#
_symmetry.space_group_name_H-M   'P 1'
#
loop_
_entity.id
_entity.type
_entity.pdbx_description
1 polymer ?
#
loop_
_entity_poly.entity_id
_entity_poly.type
_entity_poly.pdbx_seq_one_letter_code
_entity_poly.pdbx_strand_id
1 'polypeptide(L)' 'MIKSELVQAIAERNPHLYQRDVENIVNAILDEITGALANGDRVELRGFG' A
#
# COMPACT_ATOMS: atom_id res chain seq x y z
N MET A 1 -2.19 9.65 9.26
CA MET A 1 -1.60 8.33 8.99
C MET A 1 -0.49 8.50 7.98
N ILE A 2 0.75 8.21 8.35
CA ILE A 2 1.91 8.18 7.43
C ILE A 2 2.22 6.74 7.00
N LYS A 3 3.02 6.56 5.94
CA LYS A 3 3.36 5.23 5.38
C LYS A 3 3.88 4.26 6.45
N SER A 4 4.75 4.70 7.34
CA SER A 4 5.31 3.85 8.40
C SER A 4 4.24 3.37 9.40
N GLU A 5 3.28 4.22 9.75
CA GLU A 5 2.14 3.86 10.61
C GLU A 5 1.23 2.83 9.91
N LEU A 6 1.02 2.97 8.60
CA LEU A 6 0.26 2.00 7.80
C LEU A 6 0.95 0.63 7.76
N VAL A 7 2.27 0.61 7.49
CA VAL A 7 3.07 -0.63 7.49
C VAL A 7 3.00 -1.32 8.85
N GLN A 8 3.16 -0.55 9.94
CA GLN A 8 3.07 -1.10 11.29
C GLN A 8 1.68 -1.67 11.58
N ALA A 9 0.61 -0.94 11.27
CA ALA A 9 -0.76 -1.40 11.48
C ALA A 9 -1.10 -2.68 10.69
N ILE A 10 -0.56 -2.83 9.46
CA ILE A 10 -0.75 -4.05 8.67
C ILE A 10 0.07 -5.20 9.24
N ALA A 11 1.32 -4.97 9.67
CA ALA A 11 2.17 -5.99 10.27
C ALA A 11 1.57 -6.53 11.59
N GLU A 12 1.04 -5.65 12.45
CA GLU A 12 0.37 -6.04 13.70
C GLU A 12 -0.86 -6.94 13.44
N ARG A 13 -1.60 -6.70 12.35
CA ARG A 13 -2.76 -7.53 11.96
C ARG A 13 -2.38 -8.83 11.26
N ASN A 14 -1.15 -8.93 10.76
CA ASN A 14 -0.66 -10.07 9.98
C ASN A 14 0.66 -10.59 10.57
N PRO A 15 0.64 -11.18 11.78
CA PRO A 15 1.86 -11.57 12.51
C PRO A 15 2.67 -12.68 11.83
N HIS A 16 2.12 -13.31 10.79
CA HIS A 16 2.80 -14.32 9.98
C HIS A 16 3.64 -13.72 8.84
N LEU A 17 3.51 -12.41 8.57
CA LEU A 17 4.29 -11.70 7.56
C LEU A 17 5.49 -11.02 8.22
N TYR A 18 6.65 -11.05 7.56
CA TYR A 18 7.79 -10.25 7.98
C TYR A 18 7.52 -8.76 7.69
N GLN A 19 7.98 -7.88 8.58
CA GLN A 19 7.80 -6.43 8.44
C GLN A 19 8.30 -5.91 7.09
N ARG A 20 9.44 -6.43 6.61
CA ARG A 20 10.01 -6.08 5.29
C ARG A 20 9.07 -6.45 4.14
N ASP A 21 8.38 -7.57 4.24
CA ASP A 21 7.43 -8.02 3.20
C ASP A 21 6.20 -7.12 3.19
N VAL A 22 5.70 -6.72 4.37
CA VAL A 22 4.61 -5.74 4.48
C VAL A 22 5.02 -4.41 3.86
N GLU A 23 6.23 -3.92 4.13
CA GLU A 23 6.74 -2.70 3.52
C GLU A 23 6.82 -2.80 1.99
N ASN A 24 7.34 -3.92 1.47
CA ASN A 24 7.41 -4.17 0.02
C ASN A 24 6.02 -4.18 -0.63
N ILE A 25 5.04 -4.82 0.01
CA ILE A 25 3.66 -4.87 -0.47
C ILE A 25 3.05 -3.46 -0.51
N VAL A 26 3.22 -2.68 0.56
CA VAL A 26 2.72 -1.30 0.61
C VAL A 26 3.36 -0.44 -0.47
N ASN A 27 4.68 -0.57 -0.70
CA ASN A 27 5.38 0.14 -1.77
C ASN A 27 4.81 -0.23 -3.14
N ALA A 28 4.68 -1.53 -3.43
CA ALA A 28 4.17 -1.99 -4.72
C ALA A 28 2.78 -1.43 -5.04
N ILE A 29 1.90 -1.35 -4.04
CA ILE A 29 0.56 -0.75 -4.20
C ILE A 29 0.64 0.74 -4.51
N LEU A 30 1.45 1.50 -3.76
CA LEU A 30 1.58 2.95 -3.95
C LEU A 30 2.27 3.29 -5.28
N ASP A 31 3.27 2.50 -5.66
CA ASP A 31 4.00 2.66 -6.92
C ASP A 31 3.07 2.42 -8.11
N GLU A 32 2.22 1.39 -8.06
CA GLU A 32 1.24 1.10 -9.10
C GLU A 32 0.21 2.23 -9.24
N ILE A 33 -0.33 2.72 -8.11
CA ILE A 33 -1.28 3.86 -8.10
C ILE A 33 -0.61 5.09 -8.72
N THR A 34 0.62 5.39 -8.32
CA THR A 34 1.35 6.57 -8.79
C THR A 34 1.68 6.45 -10.28
N GLY A 35 2.10 5.27 -10.74
CA GLY A 35 2.38 4.97 -12.14
C GLY A 35 1.14 5.14 -13.02
N ALA A 36 0.01 4.55 -12.62
CA ALA A 36 -1.26 4.70 -13.33
C ALA A 36 -1.68 6.18 -13.45
N LEU A 37 -1.64 6.92 -12.34
CA LEU A 37 -1.99 8.35 -12.36
C LEU A 37 -1.04 9.18 -13.23
N ALA A 38 0.27 8.88 -13.21
CA ALA A 38 1.25 9.55 -14.06
C ALA A 38 1.01 9.30 -15.57
N ASN A 39 0.48 8.13 -15.91
CA ASN A 39 0.08 7.79 -17.28
C ASN A 39 -1.26 8.41 -17.71
N GLY A 40 -1.97 9.07 -16.79
CA GLY A 40 -3.32 9.59 -17.02
C GLY A 40 -4.42 8.55 -16.90
N ASP A 41 -4.10 7.35 -16.40
CA ASP A 41 -5.06 6.30 -16.15
C ASP A 41 -5.92 6.63 -14.92
N ARG A 42 -7.15 6.12 -14.91
CA ARG A 42 -8.05 6.21 -13.76
C ARG A 42 -7.78 5.06 -12.80
N VAL A 43 -7.48 5.38 -11.55
CA VAL A 43 -7.40 4.42 -10.44
C VAL A 43 -8.75 4.41 -9.69
N GLU A 44 -9.31 3.23 -9.46
CA GLU A 44 -10.55 3.03 -8.68
C GLU A 44 -10.29 2.05 -7.53
N LEU A 45 -10.51 2.51 -6.30
CA LEU A 45 -10.43 1.68 -5.09
C LEU A 45 -11.83 1.58 -4.49
N ARG A 46 -12.59 0.57 -4.93
CA ARG A 46 -13.98 0.37 -4.52
C ARG A 46 -14.11 0.27 -3.01
N GLY A 47 -15.02 1.06 -2.44
CA GLY A 47 -15.25 1.11 -0.99
C GLY A 47 -14.23 1.96 -0.21
N PHE A 48 -13.26 2.55 -0.89
CA PHE A 48 -12.33 3.55 -0.33
C PHE A 48 -12.63 4.96 -0.85
N GLY A 49 -12.97 5.08 -2.14
CA GLY A 49 -13.33 6.32 -2.83
C GLY A 49 -13.45 6.12 -4.33
#